data_AF-A0A4V2Y5U7-F1
#
_entry.id   AF-A0A4V2Y5U7-F1
#
_cell.length_a   1.000
_cell.length_b   1.000
_cell.length_c   1.000
_cell.angle_alpha   90.00
_cell.angle_beta   90.00
_cell.angle_gamma   90.00
#
_symmetry.space_group_name_H-M   'P 1'
#
loop_
_entity.id
_entity.type
_entity.pdbx_description
1 polymer ?
#
loop_
_entity_poly.entity_id
_entity_poly.type
_entity_poly.pdbx_seq_one_letter_code
_entity_poly.pdbx_strand_id
1 'polypeptide(L)' 'MDAIRYLDRTGCQWDTLPADFPHPKLVYHYFETWTADGTLTRIRNHLLEQVRQQVEHRHA' A
#
# COMPACT_ATOMS: atom_id res chain seq x y z
N MET A 1 8.28 -4.34 5.07
CA MET A 1 6.89 -3.84 4.91
C MET A 1 6.80 -2.92 3.69
N ASP A 2 7.55 -3.26 2.62
CA ASP A 2 7.97 -2.28 1.61
C ASP A 2 7.39 -2.61 0.23
N ALA A 3 7.11 -3.89 -0.03
CA ALA A 3 6.53 -4.33 -1.31
C ALA A 3 5.14 -3.73 -1.53
N ILE A 4 4.32 -3.66 -0.48
CA ILE A 4 2.94 -3.17 -0.57
C ILE A 4 2.91 -1.65 -0.75
N ARG A 5 3.87 -0.93 -0.13
CA ARG A 5 4.06 0.50 -0.40
C ARG A 5 4.60 0.75 -1.81
N TYR A 6 5.46 -0.13 -2.31
CA TYR A 6 5.91 -0.08 -3.70
C TYR A 6 4.74 -0.28 -4.66
N LEU A 7 3.92 -1.30 -4.45
CA LEU A 7 2.75 -1.61 -5.28
C LEU A 7 1.71 -0.48 -5.30
N ASP A 8 1.47 0.17 -4.15
CA ASP A 8 0.58 1.34 -4.04
C ASP A 8 1.13 2.54 -4.84
N ARG A 9 2.46 2.71 -4.88
CA ARG A 9 3.12 3.82 -5.57
C ARG A 9 3.34 3.60 -7.07
N THR A 10 3.67 2.38 -7.49
CA THR A 10 4.08 2.06 -8.88
C THR A 10 2.99 1.40 -9.71
N GLY A 11 1.89 0.97 -9.08
CA GLY A 11 0.77 0.32 -9.76
C GLY A 11 1.13 -1.09 -10.22
N CYS A 12 1.08 -2.07 -9.31
CA CYS A 12 1.03 -3.50 -9.62
C CYS A 12 2.07 -4.05 -10.62
N GLN A 13 3.28 -3.49 -10.68
CA GLN A 13 4.38 -4.08 -11.45
C GLN A 13 5.10 -5.14 -10.63
N TRP A 14 4.53 -6.35 -10.61
CA TRP A 14 5.07 -7.50 -9.88
C TRP A 14 6.43 -7.98 -10.42
N ASP A 15 6.69 -7.72 -11.71
CA ASP A 15 7.89 -8.14 -12.43
C ASP A 15 9.09 -7.21 -12.17
N THR A 16 8.85 -5.98 -11.71
CA THR A 16 9.91 -4.99 -11.39
C THR A 16 10.20 -4.91 -9.89
N LEU A 17 9.79 -5.92 -9.10
CA LEU A 17 10.15 -5.94 -7.68
C LEU A 17 11.69 -6.02 -7.55
N PRO A 18 12.31 -5.14 -6.73
CA PRO A 18 13.73 -5.24 -6.40
C PRO A 18 14.08 -6.64 -5.88
N ALA A 19 15.28 -7.13 -6.20
CA ALA A 19 15.74 -8.48 -5.84
C ALA A 19 15.79 -8.74 -4.31
N ASP A 20 15.69 -7.69 -3.49
CA ASP A 20 15.61 -7.78 -2.02
C ASP A 20 14.25 -8.27 -1.49
N PHE A 21 13.25 -8.45 -2.36
CA PHE A 21 11.93 -8.92 -1.93
C PHE A 21 11.81 -10.45 -1.93
N PRO A 22 11.06 -11.02 -0.97
CA PRO A 22 10.72 -12.43 -0.99
C PRO A 22 9.94 -12.78 -2.26
N HIS A 23 10.00 -14.05 -2.66
CA HIS A 23 9.42 -14.57 -3.89
C HIS A 23 8.07 -13.91 -4.25
N PRO A 24 7.86 -13.39 -5.47
CA PRO A 24 6.69 -12.58 -5.84
C PRO A 24 5.33 -13.18 -5.46
N LYS A 25 5.21 -14.51 -5.51
CA LYS A 25 4.05 -15.28 -5.05
C LYS A 25 3.65 -15.02 -3.58
N LEU A 26 4.61 -14.90 -2.67
CA LEU A 26 4.33 -14.61 -1.26
C LEU A 26 3.76 -13.20 -1.10
N VAL A 27 4.35 -12.23 -1.80
CA VAL A 27 3.86 -10.84 -1.77
C VAL A 27 2.44 -10.77 -2.35
N TYR A 28 2.18 -11.46 -3.46
CA TYR A 28 0.84 -11.56 -4.04
C TYR A 28 -0.15 -12.22 -3.07
N HIS A 29 0.23 -13.30 -2.39
CA HIS A 29 -0.63 -13.97 -1.43
C HIS A 29 -1.05 -13.07 -0.26
N TYR A 30 -0.11 -12.31 0.30
CA TYR A 30 -0.43 -11.32 1.33
C TYR A 30 -1.29 -10.18 0.80
N PHE A 31 -1.00 -9.70 -0.42
CA PHE A 31 -1.79 -8.66 -1.07
C PHE A 31 -3.24 -9.09 -1.30
N GLU A 32 -3.46 -10.29 -1.82
CA GLU A 32 -4.78 -10.87 -2.03
C GLU A 32 -5.53 -11.01 -0.71
N THR A 33 -4.87 -11.57 0.31
CA THR A 33 -5.45 -11.74 1.66
C THR A 33 -5.88 -10.39 2.25
N TRP A 34 -5.04 -9.36 2.17
CA TRP A 34 -5.36 -8.03 2.72
C TRP A 34 -6.37 -7.25 1.87
N THR A 35 -6.48 -7.57 0.58
CA THR A 35 -7.51 -7.03 -0.28
C THR A 35 -8.87 -7.65 0.07
N ALA A 36 -8.91 -8.98 0.23
CA ALA A 36 -10.12 -9.72 0.60
C ALA A 36 -10.62 -9.33 2.00
N ASP A 37 -9.71 -9.14 2.96
CA ASP A 37 -10.02 -8.71 4.32
C ASP A 37 -10.27 -7.18 4.43
N GLY A 38 -10.07 -6.42 3.35
CA GLY A 38 -10.28 -4.97 3.34
C GLY A 38 -9.25 -4.17 4.15
N THR A 39 -8.19 -4.82 4.64
CA THR A 39 -7.09 -4.19 5.38
C THR A 39 -6.45 -3.04 4.57
N LEU A 40 -6.26 -3.22 3.25
CA LEU A 40 -5.74 -2.15 2.38
C LEU A 40 -6.66 -0.92 2.33
N THR A 41 -7.98 -1.14 2.31
CA THR A 41 -8.97 -0.05 2.32
C THR A 41 -8.94 0.70 3.65
N ARG A 42 -8.82 -0.01 4.77
CA ARG A 42 -8.70 0.62 6.11
C ARG A 42 -7.44 1.49 6.20
N ILE A 43 -6.30 0.97 5.75
CA ILE A 43 -5.04 1.72 5.73
C ILE A 43 -5.16 2.94 4.83
N ARG A 44 -5.72 2.78 3.61
CA ARG A 44 -5.92 3.90 2.68
C ARG A 44 -6.82 4.98 3.27
N ASN A 45 -7.94 4.61 3.88
CA ASN A 45 -8.85 5.57 4.49
C ASN A 45 -8.18 6.33 5.64
N HIS A 46 -7.41 5.64 6.48
CA HIS A 46 -6.68 6.28 7.57
C HIS A 46 -5.61 7.25 7.07
N LEU A 47 -4.85 6.87 6.03
CA LEU A 47 -3.86 7.75 5.41
C LEU A 47 -4.52 8.97 4.75
N LEU A 48 -5.64 8.77 4.05
CA LEU A 48 -6.40 9.87 3.44
C LEU A 48 -6.94 10.83 4.50
N GLU A 49 -7.41 10.31 5.63
CA GLU A 49 -7.87 11.14 6.75
C GLU A 49 -6.72 11.97 7.35
N GLN A 50 -5.55 11.37 7.55
CA GLN A 50 -4.35 12.09 7.99
C GLN A 50 -3.93 13.17 7.00
N VAL A 51 -3.91 12.86 5.70
CA VAL A 51 -3.59 13.84 4.65
C VAL A 51 -4.62 14.97 4.64
N ARG A 52 -5.90 14.65 4.78
CA ARG A 52 -6.97 15.65 4.86
C ARG A 52 -6.75 16.58 6.06
N GLN A 53 -6.51 16.04 7.25
CA GLN A 53 -6.20 16.84 8.43
C GLN A 53 -4.94 17.70 8.24
N GLN A 54 -3.91 17.16 7.59
CA GLN A 54 -2.67 17.89 7.34
C GLN A 54 -2.83 19.01 6.30
N VAL A 55 -3.68 18.82 5.30
CA VAL A 55 -4.04 19.87 4.32
C VAL A 55 -4.83 20.97 5.02
N GLU A 56 -5.86 20.63 5.80
CA GLU A 56 -6.64 21.62 6.58
C GLU A 56 -5.73 22.44 7.51
N HIS A 57 -4.77 21.79 8.19
CA HIS A 57 -3.83 22.46 9.10
C HIS A 57 -2.78 23.32 8.38
N ARG A 58 -2.57 23.13 7.07
CA ARG A 58 -1.66 23.95 6.25
C ARG A 58 -2.37 25.18 5.63
N HIS A 59 -3.70 25.14 5.54
CA HIS A 59 -4.53 26.24 5.02
C HIS A 59 -5.04 27.20 6.10
N ALA A 60 -4.77 26.92 7.39
CA ALA A 60 -4.99 27.82 8.52
C ALA A 60 -3.73 28.64 8.84
#